data_AF-A0A4Y2SLF6-F1
#
_entry.id   AF-A0A4Y2SLF6-F1
#
_cell.length_a   1.000
_cell.length_b   1.000
_cell.length_c   1.000
_cell.angle_alpha   90.00
_cell.angle_beta   90.00
_cell.angle_gamma   90.00
#
_symmetry.space_group_name_H-M   'P 1'
#
loop_
_entity.id
_entity.type
_entity.pdbx_description
1 polymer ?
#
loop_
_entity_poly.entity_id
_entity_poly.type
_entity_poly.pdbx_seq_one_letter_code
_entity_poly.pdbx_strand_id
1 'polypeptide(L)'
;MSSLKSMAEQAVLNAGLETHIPTSPSPSSAEREAHIPPLLGVAPLGPVPLTKDCIQQIRILESAQRHMPHPSDSERLRQYLPRNPVPTPSYYPNGLNHCDTVEFFQRLSTETLFFVFYYMEGTKAQYLAAKALKKQSWRFHTKYMMWFQRHEEPKTITDEYEQSVKYKMMSKKESAVEYFRKKDFLRDAIDSNMCKNLRSSGKWY
;
A
#
# COMPACT_ATOMS: atom_id res chain seq x y z
N MET A 1 -29.02 23.44 44.52
CA MET A 1 -27.58 23.50 44.23
C MET A 1 -27.04 22.09 44.31
N SER A 2 -26.85 21.44 43.16
CA SER A 2 -26.35 20.07 43.07
C SER A 2 -24.88 20.05 43.48
N SER A 3 -24.52 19.23 44.46
CA SER A 3 -23.13 19.12 44.94
C SER A 3 -22.23 18.54 43.85
N LEU A 4 -20.99 19.00 43.75
CA LEU A 4 -19.93 18.44 42.87
C LEU A 4 -19.85 16.91 42.93
N LYS A 5 -20.20 16.34 44.10
CA LYS A 5 -20.25 14.90 44.34
C LYS A 5 -21.30 14.18 43.48
N SER A 6 -22.48 14.78 43.32
CA SER A 6 -23.59 14.21 42.54
C SER A 6 -23.33 14.28 41.03
N MET A 7 -22.64 15.33 40.57
CA MET A 7 -22.27 15.43 39.15
C MET A 7 -21.19 14.41 38.77
N ALA A 8 -20.26 14.11 39.68
CA ALA A 8 -19.22 13.11 39.48
C ALA A 8 -19.79 11.68 39.46
N GLU A 9 -20.71 11.34 40.37
CA GLU A 9 -21.36 10.03 40.40
C GLU A 9 -22.18 9.75 39.13
N GLN A 10 -22.87 10.76 38.62
CA GLN A 10 -23.71 10.61 37.42
C GLN A 10 -22.88 10.47 36.14
N ALA A 11 -21.69 11.06 36.09
CA ALA A 11 -20.75 10.90 34.98
C ALA A 11 -20.12 9.51 34.93
N VAL A 12 -19.87 8.88 36.09
CA VAL A 12 -19.33 7.52 36.19
C VAL A 12 -20.36 6.48 35.76
N LEU A 13 -21.63 6.65 36.15
CA LEU A 13 -22.73 5.76 35.74
C LEU A 13 -22.97 5.78 34.21
N ASN A 14 -22.93 6.96 33.58
CA ASN A 14 -23.12 7.10 32.14
C ASN A 14 -21.94 6.55 31.31
N ALA A 15 -20.76 6.39 31.91
CA ALA A 15 -19.56 5.89 31.22
C ALA A 15 -19.45 4.35 31.21
N GLY A 16 -20.35 3.62 31.88
CA GLY A 16 -20.38 2.15 31.86
C GLY A 16 -19.15 1.47 32.50
N LEU A 17 -18.38 2.17 33.33
CA LEU A 17 -17.30 1.58 34.12
C LEU A 17 -17.85 1.04 35.46
N GLU A 18 -18.47 -0.13 35.41
CA GLU A 18 -18.67 -0.97 36.61
C GLU A 18 -17.32 -1.59 37.00
N THR A 19 -16.49 -0.83 37.72
CA THR A 19 -15.43 -1.42 38.55
C THR A 19 -15.94 -1.52 39.97
N HIS A 20 -16.25 -2.75 40.39
CA HIS A 20 -16.55 -3.14 41.77
C HIS A 20 -15.69 -2.36 42.78
N ILE A 21 -16.31 -1.42 43.50
CA ILE A 21 -15.75 -0.83 44.71
C ILE A 21 -16.06 -1.82 45.84
N PRO A 22 -15.06 -2.44 46.50
CA PRO A 22 -15.36 -3.24 47.68
C PRO A 22 -15.72 -2.29 48.83
N THR A 23 -16.93 -2.45 49.34
CA THR A 23 -17.39 -1.90 50.61
C THR A 23 -16.44 -2.38 51.71
N SER A 24 -15.89 -1.46 52.50
CA SER A 24 -15.02 -1.78 53.63
C SER A 24 -15.79 -2.53 54.74
N PRO A 25 -15.30 -3.68 55.23
CA PRO A 25 -15.73 -4.18 56.52
C PRO A 25 -14.88 -3.56 57.64
N SER A 26 -15.52 -3.38 58.79
CA SER A 26 -14.99 -2.94 60.08
C SER A 26 -13.71 -3.70 60.51
N PRO A 27 -12.89 -3.13 61.43
CA PRO A 27 -11.58 -3.71 61.76
C PRO A 27 -11.78 -4.91 62.69
N SER A 28 -11.89 -6.10 62.11
CA SER A 28 -11.60 -7.35 62.80
C SER A 28 -10.21 -7.82 62.38
N SER A 29 -9.42 -8.19 63.37
CA SER A 29 -8.06 -8.70 63.26
C SER A 29 -8.02 -10.02 62.50
N ALA A 30 -7.94 -9.94 61.17
CA ALA A 30 -7.64 -11.07 60.31
C ALA A 30 -6.60 -10.59 59.28
N GLU A 31 -5.55 -11.39 59.12
CA GLU A 31 -4.42 -11.14 58.23
C GLU A 31 -4.89 -10.68 56.85
N ARG A 32 -4.45 -9.49 56.43
CA ARG A 32 -4.74 -8.96 55.09
C ARG A 32 -3.85 -9.70 54.10
N GLU A 33 -4.33 -10.83 53.57
CA GLU A 33 -3.67 -11.53 52.49
C GLU A 33 -3.54 -10.61 51.27
N ALA A 34 -2.31 -10.23 50.93
CA ALA A 34 -2.04 -9.37 49.79
C ALA A 34 -2.17 -10.19 48.50
N HIS A 35 -3.30 -10.04 47.79
CA HIS A 35 -3.47 -10.62 46.47
C HIS A 35 -2.63 -9.84 45.44
N ILE A 36 -1.37 -10.25 45.28
CA ILE A 36 -0.48 -9.72 44.24
C ILE A 36 -0.70 -10.56 42.99
N PRO A 37 -1.13 -9.97 41.85
CA PRO A 37 -1.24 -10.70 40.60
C PRO A 37 0.10 -11.36 40.28
N PRO A 38 0.15 -12.65 39.94
CA PRO A 38 1.40 -13.33 39.61
C PRO A 38 2.22 -12.62 38.51
N LEU A 39 1.55 -11.84 37.64
CA LEU A 39 2.22 -10.98 36.64
C LEU A 39 3.01 -9.81 37.23
N LEU A 40 2.72 -9.37 38.46
CA LEU A 40 3.36 -8.22 39.12
C LEU A 40 4.46 -8.63 40.13
N GLY A 41 4.68 -9.93 40.38
CA GLY A 41 5.53 -10.42 41.46
C GLY A 41 6.80 -11.11 40.96
N VAL A 42 7.92 -10.40 40.99
CA VAL A 42 9.28 -10.97 40.95
C VAL A 42 9.63 -11.54 42.34
N ALA A 43 9.21 -12.77 42.64
CA ALA A 43 9.71 -13.54 43.78
C ALA A 43 9.78 -15.04 43.45
N PRO A 44 10.93 -15.73 43.66
CA PRO A 44 11.15 -17.06 43.09
C PRO A 44 10.62 -18.16 44.02
N LEU A 45 9.31 -18.43 43.98
CA LEU A 45 8.69 -19.56 44.70
C LEU A 45 8.60 -20.85 43.86
N GLY A 46 9.55 -21.06 42.95
CA GLY A 46 9.54 -22.20 42.04
C GLY A 46 8.46 -22.09 40.95
N PRO A 47 8.35 -23.09 40.05
CA PRO A 47 7.37 -23.08 38.99
C PRO A 47 5.96 -23.18 39.57
N VAL A 48 5.26 -22.05 39.61
CA VAL A 48 3.83 -22.02 39.94
C VAL A 48 3.06 -22.75 38.83
N PRO A 49 2.20 -23.73 39.16
CA PRO A 49 1.40 -24.42 38.15
C PRO A 49 0.49 -23.42 37.43
N LEU A 50 0.44 -23.51 36.10
CA LEU A 50 -0.38 -22.62 35.30
C LEU A 50 -1.85 -22.72 35.68
N THR A 51 -2.53 -21.58 35.76
CA THR A 51 -3.98 -21.54 35.99
C THR A 51 -4.72 -22.19 34.82
N LYS A 52 -5.94 -22.70 35.05
CA LYS A 52 -6.78 -23.26 33.99
C LYS A 52 -7.00 -22.26 32.85
N ASP A 53 -7.19 -20.99 33.19
CA ASP A 53 -7.37 -19.91 32.23
C ASP A 53 -6.09 -19.69 31.39
N CYS A 54 -4.91 -19.75 32.02
CA CYS A 54 -3.63 -19.66 31.32
C CYS A 54 -3.45 -20.83 30.33
N ILE A 55 -3.80 -22.05 30.74
CA ILE A 55 -3.77 -23.22 29.85
C ILE A 55 -4.74 -23.04 28.68
N GLN A 56 -5.94 -22.49 28.91
CA GLN A 56 -6.89 -22.18 27.84
C GLN A 56 -6.35 -21.11 26.89
N GLN A 57 -5.74 -20.04 27.40
CA GLN A 57 -5.12 -19.00 26.60
C GLN A 57 -3.98 -19.55 25.73
N ILE A 58 -3.14 -20.44 26.27
CA ILE A 58 -2.08 -21.12 25.51
C ILE A 58 -2.67 -21.92 24.35
N ARG A 59 -3.76 -22.68 24.57
CA ARG A 59 -4.43 -23.43 23.50
C ARG A 59 -4.96 -22.52 22.38
N ILE A 60 -5.53 -21.37 22.74
CA ILE A 60 -6.00 -20.37 21.76
C ILE A 60 -4.81 -19.79 21.00
N LEU A 61 -3.72 -19.48 21.69
CA LEU A 61 -2.49 -18.94 21.09
C LEU A 61 -1.85 -19.92 20.12
N GLU A 62 -1.77 -21.21 20.48
CA GLU A 62 -1.28 -22.27 19.58
C GLU A 62 -2.13 -22.39 18.31
N SER A 63 -3.45 -22.24 18.43
CA SER A 63 -4.36 -22.22 17.27
C SER A 63 -4.12 -20.98 16.39
N ALA A 64 -3.97 -19.81 17.00
CA ALA A 64 -3.68 -18.56 16.31
C ALA A 64 -2.31 -18.58 15.62
N GLN A 65 -1.29 -19.19 16.23
CA GLN A 65 0.06 -19.32 15.68
C GLN A 65 0.08 -20.10 14.36
N ARG A 66 -0.78 -21.11 14.22
CA ARG A 66 -0.88 -21.91 12.97
C ARG A 66 -1.47 -21.12 11.81
N HIS A 67 -2.19 -20.05 12.11
CA HIS A 67 -2.92 -19.21 11.14
C HIS A 67 -2.56 -17.75 11.33
N MET A 68 -1.27 -17.45 11.50
CA MET A 68 -0.82 -16.06 11.64
C MET A 68 -1.29 -15.22 10.44
N PRO A 69 -1.76 -13.99 10.68
CA PRO A 69 -2.17 -13.11 9.60
C PRO A 69 -1.00 -12.91 8.64
N HIS A 70 -1.27 -13.13 7.36
CA HIS A 70 -0.26 -12.91 6.34
C HIS A 70 -0.15 -11.39 6.10
N PRO A 71 1.04 -10.86 5.76
CA PRO A 71 1.17 -9.44 5.45
C PRO A 71 0.23 -8.93 4.34
N SER A 72 -0.28 -9.80 3.46
CA SER A 72 -1.30 -9.43 2.45
C SER A 72 -2.63 -9.04 3.06
N ASP A 73 -2.96 -9.53 4.25
CA ASP A 73 -4.28 -9.35 4.87
C ASP A 73 -4.51 -7.88 5.28
N SER A 74 -3.41 -7.11 5.41
CA SER A 74 -3.43 -5.67 5.69
C SER A 74 -3.24 -4.79 4.45
N GLU A 75 -2.97 -5.36 3.28
CA GLU A 75 -2.71 -4.63 2.04
C GLU A 75 -3.93 -4.67 1.10
N ARG A 76 -4.01 -3.70 0.16
CA ARG A 76 -4.99 -3.82 -0.94
C ARG A 76 -4.64 -5.02 -1.82
N LEU A 77 -5.68 -5.71 -2.31
CA LEU A 77 -5.53 -6.83 -3.23
C LEU A 77 -4.71 -6.41 -4.47
N ARG A 78 -3.67 -7.18 -4.76
CA ARG A 78 -2.80 -6.98 -5.93
C ARG A 78 -3.22 -7.95 -7.03
N GLN A 79 -3.82 -7.42 -8.10
CA GLN A 79 -4.35 -8.25 -9.19
C GLN A 79 -3.27 -9.00 -9.98
N TYR A 80 -2.11 -8.37 -10.19
CA TYR A 80 -1.09 -8.91 -11.11
C TYR A 80 0.13 -9.51 -10.41
N LEU A 81 0.46 -9.01 -9.21
CA LEU A 81 1.65 -9.39 -8.47
C LEU A 81 1.26 -9.83 -7.06
N PRO A 82 0.68 -11.04 -6.92
CA PRO A 82 0.33 -11.58 -5.62
C PRO A 82 1.60 -11.80 -4.78
N ARG A 83 1.50 -11.58 -3.46
CA ARG A 83 2.61 -11.80 -2.55
C ARG A 83 2.75 -13.30 -2.30
N ASN A 84 3.87 -13.88 -2.71
CA ASN A 84 4.18 -15.29 -2.54
C ASN A 84 5.52 -15.45 -1.78
N PRO A 85 5.52 -15.48 -0.43
CA PRO A 85 6.73 -15.71 0.32
C PRO A 85 7.25 -17.13 0.07
N VAL A 86 8.54 -17.22 -0.28
CA VAL A 86 9.22 -18.50 -0.50
C VAL A 86 10.51 -18.53 0.34
N PRO A 87 10.91 -19.70 0.86
CA PRO A 87 12.18 -19.84 1.55
C PRO A 87 13.31 -19.53 0.57
N THR A 88 13.92 -18.36 0.72
CA THR A 88 14.99 -17.87 -0.16
C THR A 88 16.33 -18.07 0.54
N PRO A 89 17.34 -18.68 -0.12
CA PRO A 89 18.67 -18.85 0.45
C PRO A 89 19.30 -17.53 0.92
N SER A 90 20.07 -17.57 2.02
CA SER A 90 20.64 -16.39 2.67
C SER A 90 21.66 -15.62 1.84
N TYR A 91 22.21 -16.22 0.78
CA TYR A 91 23.15 -15.57 -0.13
C TYR A 91 22.46 -14.65 -1.16
N TYR A 92 21.14 -14.75 -1.35
CA TYR A 92 20.40 -13.81 -2.18
C TYR A 92 20.06 -12.52 -1.42
N PRO A 93 19.95 -11.37 -2.11
CA PRO A 93 19.58 -10.12 -1.47
C PRO A 93 18.12 -10.14 -0.98
N ASN A 94 17.91 -9.90 0.33
CA ASN A 94 16.59 -9.87 0.96
C ASN A 94 15.84 -8.53 0.83
N GLY A 95 16.45 -7.53 0.19
CA GLY A 95 15.86 -6.21 -0.02
C GLY A 95 16.84 -5.25 -0.69
N LEU A 96 16.32 -4.18 -1.27
CA LEU A 96 17.11 -3.14 -1.93
C LEU A 96 17.07 -1.86 -1.09
N ASN A 97 18.24 -1.34 -0.73
CA ASN A 97 18.34 -0.10 0.04
C ASN A 97 17.96 1.11 -0.81
N HIS A 98 17.24 2.09 -0.24
CA HIS A 98 16.87 3.36 -0.88
C HIS A 98 16.04 3.25 -2.18
N CYS A 99 15.33 2.13 -2.37
CA CYS A 99 14.53 1.88 -3.57
C CYS A 99 13.23 2.69 -3.67
N ASP A 100 12.92 3.53 -2.68
CA ASP A 100 11.68 4.30 -2.58
C ASP A 100 11.86 5.81 -2.88
N THR A 101 13.00 6.17 -3.45
CA THR A 101 13.38 7.53 -3.84
C THR A 101 13.04 7.82 -5.31
N VAL A 102 12.79 9.08 -5.67
CA VAL A 102 12.52 9.44 -7.08
C VAL A 102 13.78 9.26 -7.93
N GLU A 103 14.94 9.54 -7.34
CA GLU A 103 16.27 9.45 -7.95
C GLU A 103 16.58 8.01 -8.37
N PHE A 104 16.18 7.02 -7.56
CA PHE A 104 16.26 5.62 -7.94
C PHE A 104 15.43 5.32 -9.18
N PHE A 105 14.15 5.73 -9.19
CA PHE A 105 13.25 5.51 -10.33
C PHE A 105 13.72 6.20 -11.62
N GLN A 106 14.39 7.35 -11.53
CA GLN A 106 14.94 8.02 -12.71
C GLN A 106 16.05 7.22 -13.43
N ARG A 107 16.74 6.34 -12.71
CA ARG A 107 17.80 5.47 -13.27
C ARG A 107 17.24 4.21 -13.93
N LEU A 108 15.97 3.89 -13.72
CA LEU A 108 15.32 2.72 -14.29
C LEU A 108 15.04 2.91 -15.79
N SER A 109 15.02 1.81 -16.53
CA SER A 109 14.62 1.82 -17.94
C SER A 109 13.13 2.19 -18.07
N THR A 110 12.77 2.82 -19.19
CA THR A 110 11.37 3.14 -19.49
C THR A 110 10.45 1.92 -19.43
N GLU A 111 10.91 0.76 -19.91
CA GLU A 111 10.18 -0.50 -19.81
C GLU A 111 9.87 -0.89 -18.36
N THR A 112 10.85 -0.78 -17.46
CA THR A 112 10.65 -1.04 -16.02
C THR A 112 9.66 -0.05 -15.41
N LEU A 113 9.72 1.21 -15.79
CA LEU A 113 8.77 2.23 -15.32
C LEU A 113 7.35 1.93 -15.78
N PHE A 114 7.15 1.49 -17.02
CA PHE A 114 5.83 1.06 -17.51
C PHE A 114 5.36 -0.21 -16.80
N PHE A 115 6.26 -1.17 -16.56
CA PHE A 115 5.93 -2.36 -15.79
C PHE A 115 5.38 -1.97 -14.41
N VAL A 116 6.10 -1.14 -13.66
CA VAL A 116 5.64 -0.66 -12.36
C VAL A 116 4.31 0.10 -12.48
N PHE A 117 4.16 0.95 -13.50
CA PHE A 117 2.96 1.75 -13.67
C PHE A 117 1.69 0.91 -13.92
N TYR A 118 1.79 -0.15 -14.72
CA TYR A 118 0.63 -0.98 -15.10
C TYR A 118 0.37 -2.16 -14.16
N TYR A 119 1.41 -2.72 -13.53
CA TYR A 119 1.28 -3.95 -12.72
C TYR A 119 1.30 -3.70 -11.22
N MET A 120 1.71 -2.52 -10.76
CA MET A 120 1.71 -2.12 -9.34
C MET A 120 0.73 -0.96 -9.08
N GLU A 121 -0.45 -1.02 -9.70
CA GLU A 121 -1.50 0.00 -9.57
C GLU A 121 -1.89 0.27 -8.12
N GLY A 122 -2.11 1.54 -7.77
CA GLY A 122 -2.54 1.97 -6.45
C GLY A 122 -1.44 1.99 -5.39
N THR A 123 -0.17 1.85 -5.78
CA THR A 123 0.99 1.85 -4.87
C THR A 123 1.83 3.13 -4.97
N LYS A 124 2.64 3.43 -3.94
CA LYS A 124 3.67 4.49 -3.99
C LYS A 124 4.61 4.31 -5.19
N ALA A 125 4.92 3.06 -5.56
CA ALA A 125 5.79 2.76 -6.69
C ALA A 125 5.21 3.24 -8.03
N GLN A 126 3.90 3.09 -8.27
CA GLN A 126 3.23 3.63 -9.46
C GLN A 126 3.37 5.16 -9.55
N TYR A 127 3.18 5.87 -8.43
CA TYR A 127 3.37 7.33 -8.37
C TYR A 127 4.81 7.73 -8.70
N LEU A 128 5.80 7.05 -8.11
CA LEU A 128 7.22 7.32 -8.37
C LEU A 128 7.58 7.04 -9.83
N ALA A 129 7.07 5.94 -10.40
CA ALA A 129 7.26 5.61 -11.81
C ALA A 129 6.65 6.67 -12.73
N ALA A 130 5.42 7.11 -12.46
CA ALA A 130 4.77 8.18 -13.21
C ALA A 130 5.55 9.51 -13.12
N LYS A 131 6.12 9.82 -11.96
CA LYS A 131 6.95 11.02 -11.76
C LYS A 131 8.25 10.94 -12.57
N ALA A 132 8.90 9.78 -12.60
CA ALA A 132 10.10 9.55 -13.42
C ALA A 132 9.78 9.63 -14.93
N LEU A 133 8.69 9.00 -15.38
CA LEU A 133 8.22 9.07 -16.77
C LEU A 133 7.93 10.52 -17.21
N LYS A 134 7.23 11.30 -16.40
CA LYS A 134 6.98 12.74 -16.67
C LYS A 134 8.28 13.53 -16.80
N LYS A 135 9.29 13.25 -15.97
CA LYS A 135 10.62 13.87 -16.07
C LYS A 135 11.38 13.45 -17.33
N GLN A 136 11.09 12.28 -17.88
CA GLN A 136 11.60 11.79 -19.16
C GLN A 136 10.71 12.22 -20.36
N SER A 137 9.92 13.28 -20.20
CA SER A 137 9.04 13.85 -21.23
C SER A 137 7.96 12.90 -21.76
N TRP A 138 7.54 11.92 -20.95
CA TRP A 138 6.36 11.12 -21.24
C TRP A 138 5.08 11.81 -20.74
N ARG A 139 4.00 11.68 -21.52
CA ARG A 139 2.66 12.22 -21.22
C ARG A 139 1.65 11.08 -21.14
N PHE A 140 0.84 11.07 -20.09
CA PHE A 140 -0.20 10.05 -19.92
C PHE A 140 -1.53 10.55 -20.46
N HIS A 141 -2.21 9.72 -21.26
CA HIS A 141 -3.54 10.01 -21.78
C HIS A 141 -4.59 9.21 -21.02
N THR A 142 -5.45 9.88 -20.25
CA THR A 142 -6.41 9.24 -19.35
C THR A 142 -7.41 8.34 -20.08
N LYS A 143 -7.92 8.75 -21.26
CA LYS A 143 -8.91 7.97 -22.05
C LYS A 143 -8.37 6.63 -22.54
N TYR A 144 -7.11 6.59 -22.99
CA TYR A 144 -6.51 5.40 -23.58
C TYR A 144 -5.67 4.63 -22.57
N MET A 145 -5.38 5.23 -21.41
CA MET A 145 -4.47 4.71 -20.40
C MET A 145 -3.08 4.39 -20.96
N MET A 146 -2.56 5.25 -21.84
CA MET A 146 -1.29 5.06 -22.53
C MET A 146 -0.34 6.22 -22.26
N TRP A 147 0.95 5.95 -22.40
CA TRP A 147 2.00 6.95 -22.32
C TRP A 147 2.55 7.28 -23.71
N PHE A 148 2.82 8.56 -23.94
CA PHE A 148 3.29 9.12 -25.20
C PHE A 148 4.56 9.94 -25.00
N GLN A 149 5.54 9.78 -25.87
CA GLN A 149 6.75 10.61 -25.92
C GLN A 149 6.88 11.21 -27.32
N ARG A 150 7.21 12.50 -27.40
CA ARG A 150 7.55 13.17 -28.66
C ARG A 150 8.96 12.78 -29.06
N HIS A 151 9.17 12.40 -30.32
CA HIS A 151 10.48 11.96 -30.80
C HIS A 151 11.41 13.15 -31.14
N GLU A 152 10.87 14.37 -31.37
CA GLU A 152 11.60 15.64 -31.55
C GLU A 152 10.73 16.86 -31.15
N GLU A 153 11.35 17.98 -30.73
CA GLU A 153 10.71 19.32 -30.75
C GLU A 153 10.87 19.94 -32.15
N PRO A 154 9.83 20.58 -32.72
CA PRO A 154 9.91 21.12 -34.08
C PRO A 154 10.97 22.23 -34.14
N LYS A 155 11.99 22.08 -34.99
CA LYS A 155 13.06 23.08 -35.15
C LYS A 155 12.70 24.23 -36.12
N THR A 156 11.59 24.14 -36.85
CA THR A 156 11.10 25.22 -37.73
C THR A 156 9.58 25.14 -37.89
N ILE A 157 8.88 26.21 -37.55
CA ILE A 157 7.48 26.44 -37.94
C ILE A 157 7.52 27.29 -39.20
N THR A 158 7.26 26.68 -40.35
CA THR A 158 6.92 27.39 -41.60
C THR A 158 5.58 26.84 -42.07
N ASP A 159 4.68 27.73 -42.51
CA ASP A 159 3.26 27.45 -42.80
C ASP A 159 3.01 26.41 -43.91
N GLU A 160 4.06 25.87 -44.54
CA GLU A 160 3.99 25.12 -45.79
C GLU A 160 4.32 23.62 -45.67
N TYR A 161 4.94 23.13 -44.57
CA TYR A 161 5.18 21.69 -44.38
C TYR A 161 5.30 21.32 -42.88
N GLU A 162 4.28 20.68 -42.30
CA GLU A 162 4.38 20.07 -40.96
C GLU A 162 5.24 18.81 -41.02
N GLN A 163 6.53 18.95 -40.76
CA GLN A 163 7.47 17.84 -40.63
C GLN A 163 7.14 16.98 -39.39
N SER A 164 6.32 15.95 -39.60
CA SER A 164 6.36 14.62 -38.97
C SER A 164 6.94 14.52 -37.55
N VAL A 165 6.18 14.92 -36.52
CA VAL A 165 6.53 14.58 -35.12
C VAL A 165 6.21 13.09 -34.90
N LYS A 166 7.23 12.22 -34.92
CA LYS A 166 7.06 10.81 -34.56
C LYS A 166 6.73 10.72 -33.06
N TYR A 167 5.88 9.75 -32.69
CA TYR A 167 5.53 9.49 -31.29
C TYR A 167 5.94 8.07 -30.91
N LYS A 168 6.54 7.91 -29.72
CA LYS A 168 6.65 6.61 -29.06
C LYS A 168 5.46 6.43 -28.14
N MET A 169 4.80 5.28 -28.23
CA MET A 169 3.63 4.93 -27.43
C MET A 169 3.90 3.69 -26.63
N MET A 170 3.44 3.66 -25.38
CA MET A 170 3.54 2.49 -24.50
C MET A 170 2.21 2.27 -23.79
N SER A 171 1.75 1.02 -23.79
CA SER A 171 0.46 0.60 -23.24
C SER A 171 0.51 -0.87 -22.82
N LYS A 172 -0.45 -1.26 -21.99
CA LYS A 172 -0.71 -2.67 -21.70
C LYS A 172 -1.08 -3.38 -23.01
N LYS A 173 -0.42 -4.50 -23.34
CA LYS A 173 -0.52 -5.22 -24.63
C LYS A 173 -1.95 -5.40 -25.15
N GLU A 174 -2.89 -5.72 -24.26
CA GLU A 174 -4.31 -5.95 -24.60
C GLU A 174 -5.05 -4.65 -24.97
N SER A 175 -4.79 -3.55 -24.24
CA SER A 175 -5.39 -2.23 -24.49
C SER A 175 -4.92 -1.66 -25.83
N ALA A 176 -3.62 -1.66 -26.09
CA ALA A 176 -3.05 -1.07 -27.30
C ALA A 176 -3.66 -1.65 -28.58
N VAL A 177 -3.68 -2.98 -28.68
CA VAL A 177 -4.14 -3.71 -29.88
C VAL A 177 -5.63 -3.45 -30.16
N GLU A 178 -6.45 -3.42 -29.12
CA GLU A 178 -7.89 -3.16 -29.26
C GLU A 178 -8.18 -1.73 -29.72
N TYR A 179 -7.50 -0.74 -29.13
CA TYR A 179 -7.68 0.66 -29.54
C TYR A 179 -7.10 0.95 -30.93
N PHE A 180 -5.98 0.32 -31.32
CA PHE A 180 -5.43 0.45 -32.67
C PHE A 180 -6.39 -0.10 -33.72
N ARG A 181 -7.08 -1.21 -33.42
CA ARG A 181 -8.08 -1.80 -34.31
C ARG A 181 -9.29 -0.87 -34.50
N LYS A 182 -9.70 -0.14 -33.46
CA LYS A 182 -10.88 0.74 -33.49
C LYS A 182 -10.65 2.13 -34.10
N LYS A 183 -9.40 2.54 -34.36
CA LYS A 183 -9.04 3.88 -34.91
C LYS A 183 -9.62 5.07 -34.12
N ASP A 184 -10.05 4.87 -32.88
CA ASP A 184 -10.73 5.91 -32.10
C ASP A 184 -9.80 6.99 -31.53
N PHE A 185 -8.48 6.81 -31.65
CA PHE A 185 -7.45 7.81 -31.34
C PHE A 185 -7.55 9.12 -32.15
N LEU A 186 -8.36 9.16 -33.21
CA LEU A 186 -8.33 10.19 -34.25
C LEU A 186 -9.33 11.34 -34.07
N ARG A 187 -10.14 11.37 -33.00
CA ARG A 187 -11.32 12.27 -32.92
C ARG A 187 -11.24 13.42 -31.91
N ASP A 188 -10.31 13.41 -30.97
CA ASP A 188 -10.25 14.48 -29.96
C ASP A 188 -9.35 15.63 -30.47
N ALA A 189 -9.73 16.90 -30.23
CA ALA A 189 -9.04 18.06 -30.81
C ALA A 189 -7.59 18.24 -30.32
N ILE A 190 -7.27 17.70 -29.14
CA ILE A 190 -5.89 17.60 -28.62
C ILE A 190 -5.10 16.49 -29.35
N ASP A 191 -5.78 15.50 -29.94
CA ASP A 191 -5.24 14.35 -30.67
C ASP A 191 -5.06 14.59 -32.18
N SER A 192 -5.73 15.60 -32.78
CA SER A 192 -5.61 15.91 -34.21
C SER A 192 -4.16 16.21 -34.63
N ASN A 193 -3.39 16.89 -33.76
CA ASN A 193 -1.95 17.14 -33.97
C ASN A 193 -1.05 15.93 -33.63
N MET A 194 -1.55 14.93 -32.89
CA MET A 194 -0.83 13.68 -32.64
C MET A 194 -0.95 12.70 -33.82
N CYS A 195 -2.11 12.68 -34.47
CA CYS A 195 -2.45 11.66 -35.45
C CYS A 195 -1.99 11.89 -36.89
N LYS A 196 -1.69 13.14 -37.29
CA LYS A 196 -1.14 13.40 -38.64
C LYS A 196 0.18 12.67 -38.91
N ASN A 197 0.90 12.27 -37.86
CA ASN A 197 2.28 11.77 -37.94
C ASN A 197 2.45 10.27 -37.63
N LEU A 198 1.36 9.52 -37.39
CA LEU A 198 1.41 8.09 -37.06
C LEU A 198 1.54 7.16 -38.28
N ARG A 199 1.42 7.68 -39.51
CA ARG A 199 1.42 6.89 -40.75
C ARG A 199 2.80 6.31 -41.14
N SER A 200 3.85 6.57 -40.37
CA SER A 200 5.24 6.28 -40.77
C SER A 200 6.02 5.31 -39.88
N SER A 201 5.58 4.89 -38.69
CA SER A 201 6.39 3.96 -37.88
C SER A 201 5.87 2.52 -37.95
N GLY A 202 6.69 1.66 -38.56
CA GLY A 202 6.52 0.22 -38.56
C GLY A 202 6.43 -0.39 -37.16
N LYS A 203 5.85 -1.59 -37.13
CA LYS A 203 5.65 -2.49 -35.98
C LYS A 203 6.89 -2.56 -35.08
N TRP A 204 6.68 -2.52 -33.77
CA TRP A 204 7.66 -2.97 -32.77
C TRP A 204 6.96 -3.83 -31.72
N TYR A 205 7.63 -4.94 -31.35
CA TYR A 205 7.17 -6.06 -30.52
C TYR A 205 6.97 -5.74 -29.04
#